data_AF-A0A8B6EGL0-F1
#
_entry.id   AF-A0A8B6EGL0-F1
#
_cell.length_a   1.000
_cell.length_b   1.000
_cell.length_c   1.000
_cell.angle_alpha   90.00
_cell.angle_beta   90.00
_cell.angle_gamma   90.00
#
_symmetry.space_group_name_H-M   'P 1'
#
loop_
_entity.id
_entity.type
_entity.pdbx_description
1 polymer ?
#
loop_
_entity_poly.entity_id
_entity_poly.type
_entity_poly.pdbx_seq_one_letter_code
_entity_poly.pdbx_strand_id
1 'polypeptide(L)'
;TREFKIQLEVYVTLEKEIVKMFQKVLLLCIILTWMTYDVHGCSCFGFQHPQSQFCSANYVFYGKVIKETLIPGPPEDTANNLAIWKYTFSIIFKMKGVTQGVGQEVVVETRGNSALCGVRFTVGKSYILMGRTGSDGKKSIGLCKYIRQLSSLSPYQTFYMFTRGVNSYNLNCRRRCNKIDQDSRGCKYEAGKNDKLTICLARNALCKRERRRCRWVNNETC
;
A
#
# COMPACT_ATOMS: atom_id res chain seq x y z
N THR A 1 -36.11 61.53 33.41
CA THR A 1 -34.93 61.56 32.52
C THR A 1 -33.73 60.75 33.02
N ARG A 2 -33.60 60.39 34.31
CA ARG A 2 -32.48 59.57 34.82
C ARG A 2 -32.72 58.05 34.69
N GLU A 3 -33.93 57.58 34.98
CA GLU A 3 -34.30 56.15 34.88
C GLU A 3 -34.26 55.62 33.43
N PHE A 4 -34.73 56.42 32.46
CA PHE A 4 -34.68 56.07 31.04
C PHE A 4 -33.23 55.95 30.53
N LYS A 5 -32.31 56.74 31.08
CA LYS A 5 -30.89 56.70 30.73
C LYS A 5 -30.21 55.43 31.27
N ILE A 6 -30.56 55.01 32.49
CA ILE A 6 -30.07 53.78 33.12
C ILE A 6 -30.59 52.55 32.36
N GLN A 7 -31.87 52.53 31.98
CA GLN A 7 -32.42 51.44 31.17
C GLN A 7 -31.74 51.31 29.80
N LEU A 8 -31.44 52.43 29.13
CA LEU A 8 -30.73 52.42 27.85
C LEU A 8 -29.28 51.94 28.00
N GLU A 9 -28.57 52.37 29.05
CA GLU A 9 -27.19 51.94 29.33
C GLU A 9 -27.09 50.45 29.67
N VAL A 10 -28.07 49.91 30.41
CA VAL A 10 -28.17 48.47 30.71
C VAL A 10 -28.45 47.66 29.44
N TYR A 11 -29.37 48.12 28.59
CA TYR A 11 -29.71 47.46 27.33
C TYR A 11 -28.51 47.42 26.36
N VAL A 12 -27.81 48.54 26.20
CA VAL A 12 -26.60 48.63 25.35
C VAL A 12 -25.45 47.77 25.89
N THR A 13 -25.34 47.63 27.21
CA THR A 13 -24.31 46.77 27.83
C THR A 13 -24.62 45.29 27.63
N LEU A 14 -25.90 44.89 27.74
CA LEU A 14 -26.37 43.54 27.45
C LEU A 14 -26.14 43.14 25.99
N GLU A 15 -26.44 44.03 25.03
CA GLU A 15 -26.17 43.77 23.61
C GLU A 15 -24.67 43.56 23.34
N LYS A 16 -23.79 44.36 23.96
CA LYS A 16 -22.33 44.21 23.82
C LYS A 16 -21.82 42.88 24.40
N GLU A 17 -22.33 42.43 25.53
CA GLU A 17 -21.93 41.14 26.12
C GLU A 17 -22.46 39.95 25.31
N ILE A 18 -23.68 40.05 24.76
CA ILE A 18 -24.24 39.05 23.84
C ILE A 18 -23.37 38.95 22.57
N VAL A 19 -23.01 40.08 21.95
CA VAL A 19 -22.15 40.10 20.75
C VAL A 19 -20.77 39.51 21.04
N LYS A 20 -20.16 39.83 22.18
CA LYS A 20 -18.87 39.22 22.60
C LYS A 20 -18.99 37.72 22.82
N MET A 21 -20.09 37.25 23.41
CA MET A 21 -20.34 35.83 23.62
C MET A 21 -20.48 35.10 22.28
N PHE A 22 -21.28 35.64 21.34
CA PHE A 22 -21.42 35.08 19.99
C PHE A 22 -20.09 35.07 19.22
N GLN A 23 -19.29 36.14 19.33
CA GLN A 23 -17.98 36.20 18.68
C GLN A 23 -17.01 35.14 19.22
N LYS A 24 -17.01 34.90 20.54
CA LYS A 24 -16.21 33.84 21.17
C LYS A 24 -16.68 32.43 20.76
N VAL A 25 -17.99 32.21 20.68
CA VAL A 25 -18.57 30.94 20.22
C VAL A 25 -18.23 30.70 18.74
N LEU A 26 -18.33 31.73 17.89
CA LEU A 26 -17.95 31.64 16.47
C LEU A 26 -16.46 31.28 16.32
N LEU A 27 -15.58 31.96 17.06
CA LEU A 27 -14.15 31.66 17.07
C LEU A 27 -13.87 30.23 17.54
N LEU A 28 -14.55 29.75 18.57
CA LEU A 28 -14.44 28.37 19.05
C LEU A 28 -14.89 27.36 18.00
N CYS A 29 -16.03 27.60 17.32
CA CYS A 29 -16.50 26.75 16.23
C CYS A 29 -15.50 26.69 15.08
N ILE A 30 -14.89 27.82 14.70
CA ILE A 30 -13.86 27.87 13.67
C ILE A 30 -12.64 27.03 14.09
N ILE A 31 -12.15 27.19 15.33
CA ILE A 31 -11.02 26.40 15.86
C ILE A 31 -11.33 24.90 15.86
N LEU A 32 -12.54 24.51 16.25
CA LEU A 32 -12.96 23.09 16.26
C LEU A 32 -13.05 22.51 14.84
N THR A 33 -13.50 23.28 13.85
CA THR A 33 -13.51 22.80 12.44
C THR A 33 -12.10 22.61 11.88
N TRP A 34 -11.12 23.44 12.29
CA TRP A 34 -9.73 23.31 11.85
C TRP A 34 -9.03 22.08 12.42
N MET A 35 -9.45 21.61 13.60
CA MET A 35 -8.88 20.42 14.26
C MET A 35 -9.39 19.07 13.68
N THR A 36 -10.36 19.07 12.75
CA THR A 36 -11.04 17.84 12.30
C THR A 36 -10.67 17.38 10.88
N TYR A 37 -9.68 18.00 10.23
CA TYR A 37 -9.34 17.73 8.84
C TYR A 37 -8.11 16.83 8.64
N ASP A 38 -8.00 15.74 9.40
CA ASP A 38 -7.11 14.64 9.03
C ASP A 38 -7.82 13.72 8.03
N VAL A 39 -7.78 14.12 6.74
CA VAL A 39 -8.21 13.24 5.64
C VAL A 39 -7.11 12.20 5.42
N HIS A 40 -7.22 11.06 6.11
CA HIS A 40 -6.30 9.94 5.93
C HIS A 40 -6.58 9.22 4.61
N GLY A 41 -5.78 9.52 3.58
CA GLY A 41 -5.70 8.74 2.35
C GLY A 41 -4.81 7.50 2.49
N CYS A 42 -4.68 6.74 1.41
CA CYS A 42 -3.77 5.60 1.36
C CYS A 42 -2.31 6.04 1.48
N SER A 43 -1.67 5.69 2.59
CA SER A 43 -0.24 5.85 2.78
C SER A 43 0.43 4.48 2.84
N CYS A 44 1.50 4.32 2.07
CA CYS A 44 2.26 3.10 2.04
C CYS A 44 3.53 3.27 2.85
N PHE A 45 3.85 2.27 3.69
CA PHE A 45 5.18 2.15 4.23
C PHE A 45 6.16 2.12 3.05
N GLY A 46 7.17 3.00 3.07
CA GLY A 46 7.94 3.36 1.88
C GLY A 46 8.77 2.20 1.27
N PHE A 47 9.71 2.54 0.40
CA PHE A 47 10.40 1.61 -0.51
C PHE A 47 10.91 0.31 0.16
N GLN A 48 10.13 -0.77 0.08
CA GLN A 48 10.45 -2.08 0.63
C GLN A 48 11.26 -2.91 -0.38
N HIS A 49 12.24 -3.67 0.12
CA HIS A 49 13.01 -4.56 -0.74
C HIS A 49 12.09 -5.63 -1.39
N PRO A 50 12.18 -5.90 -2.71
CA PRO A 50 11.31 -6.86 -3.39
C PRO A 50 11.32 -8.25 -2.78
N GLN A 51 12.49 -8.72 -2.31
CA GLN A 51 12.60 -9.98 -1.58
C GLN A 51 11.71 -10.02 -0.33
N SER A 52 11.65 -8.94 0.46
CA SER A 52 10.83 -8.89 1.67
C SER A 52 9.34 -8.90 1.32
N GLN A 53 8.95 -8.19 0.26
CA GLN A 53 7.58 -8.23 -0.25
C GLN A 53 7.22 -9.63 -0.74
N PHE A 54 8.11 -10.29 -1.48
CA PHE A 54 7.97 -11.68 -1.92
C PHE A 54 7.81 -12.65 -0.74
N CYS A 55 8.61 -12.49 0.32
CA CYS A 55 8.52 -13.33 1.51
C CYS A 55 7.19 -13.18 2.24
N SER A 56 6.71 -11.95 2.37
CA SER A 56 5.46 -11.63 3.07
C SER A 56 4.19 -11.92 2.27
N ALA A 57 4.29 -12.06 0.94
CA ALA A 57 3.15 -12.33 0.08
C ALA A 57 2.63 -13.76 0.24
N ASN A 58 1.31 -13.94 0.19
CA ASN A 58 0.71 -15.28 0.17
C ASN A 58 0.78 -15.87 -1.23
N TYR A 59 0.58 -15.04 -2.26
CA TYR A 59 0.68 -15.46 -3.66
C TYR A 59 1.61 -14.54 -4.46
N VAL A 60 2.28 -15.12 -5.44
CA VAL A 60 3.11 -14.41 -6.42
C VAL A 60 2.97 -15.08 -7.79
N PHE A 61 2.63 -14.29 -8.80
CA PHE A 61 2.58 -14.70 -10.20
C PHE A 61 2.80 -13.52 -11.15
N TYR A 62 3.16 -13.84 -12.39
CA TYR A 62 3.12 -12.94 -13.53
C TYR A 62 1.95 -13.35 -14.42
N GLY A 63 1.06 -12.42 -14.75
CA GLY A 63 -0.15 -12.71 -15.51
C GLY A 63 -0.65 -11.52 -16.31
N LYS A 64 -1.50 -11.80 -17.30
CA LYS A 64 -2.16 -10.79 -18.15
C LYS A 64 -3.59 -10.57 -17.67
N VAL A 65 -3.99 -9.32 -17.52
CA VAL A 65 -5.39 -8.98 -17.22
C VAL A 65 -6.23 -9.30 -18.46
N ILE A 66 -7.26 -10.11 -18.32
CA ILE A 66 -8.15 -10.50 -19.42
C ILE A 66 -9.58 -10.00 -19.23
N LYS A 67 -9.97 -9.71 -17.98
CA LYS A 67 -11.31 -9.19 -17.65
C LYS A 67 -11.24 -8.30 -16.42
N GLU A 68 -12.09 -7.28 -16.39
CA GLU A 68 -12.37 -6.47 -15.20
C GLU A 68 -13.88 -6.46 -14.91
N THR A 69 -14.24 -6.32 -13.65
CA THR A 69 -15.63 -6.25 -13.20
C THR A 69 -15.70 -5.38 -11.95
N LEU A 70 -16.56 -4.38 -11.95
CA LEU A 70 -16.87 -3.58 -10.76
C LEU A 70 -18.05 -4.21 -10.03
N ILE A 71 -17.87 -4.48 -8.75
CA ILE A 71 -18.98 -4.69 -7.82
C ILE A 71 -19.23 -3.34 -7.16
N PRO A 72 -20.30 -2.62 -7.53
CA PRO A 72 -20.61 -1.34 -6.94
C PRO A 72 -20.94 -1.50 -5.45
N GLY A 73 -20.70 -0.44 -4.68
CA GLY A 73 -21.23 -0.33 -3.32
C GLY A 73 -22.75 -0.10 -3.35
N PRO A 74 -23.36 0.07 -2.16
CA PRO A 74 -24.73 0.56 -2.04
C PRO A 74 -24.93 1.90 -2.78
N PRO A 75 -26.15 2.23 -3.24
CA PRO A 75 -26.42 3.47 -3.99
C PRO A 75 -25.95 4.75 -3.30
N GLU A 76 -25.97 4.77 -1.97
CA GLU A 76 -25.49 5.88 -1.14
C GLU A 76 -23.95 6.05 -1.16
N ASP A 77 -23.19 5.04 -1.58
CA ASP A 77 -21.72 5.08 -1.68
C ASP A 77 -21.26 5.75 -2.98
N THR A 78 -21.56 7.03 -3.11
CA THR A 78 -21.18 7.86 -4.28
C THR A 78 -19.67 7.95 -4.49
N ALA A 79 -18.87 7.75 -3.44
CA ALA A 79 -17.42 7.82 -3.46
C ALA A 79 -16.74 6.46 -3.76
N ASN A 80 -17.51 5.39 -4.03
CA ASN A 80 -16.98 4.05 -4.31
C ASN A 80 -16.05 3.49 -3.20
N ASN A 81 -16.31 3.86 -1.94
CA ASN A 81 -15.52 3.41 -0.79
C ASN A 81 -15.77 1.92 -0.47
N LEU A 82 -16.97 1.44 -0.75
CA LEU A 82 -17.42 0.06 -0.57
C LEU A 82 -17.35 -0.74 -1.86
N ALA A 83 -17.20 -0.08 -3.01
CA ALA A 83 -17.01 -0.75 -4.29
C ALA A 83 -15.74 -1.62 -4.32
N ILE A 84 -15.80 -2.72 -5.05
CA ILE A 84 -14.70 -3.68 -5.20
C ILE A 84 -14.46 -3.94 -6.69
N TRP A 85 -13.23 -3.79 -7.13
CA TRP A 85 -12.80 -4.26 -8.45
C TRP A 85 -12.36 -5.72 -8.38
N LYS A 86 -12.91 -6.53 -9.28
CA LYS A 86 -12.45 -7.89 -9.59
C LYS A 86 -11.74 -7.89 -10.93
N TYR A 87 -10.50 -8.33 -10.93
CA TYR A 87 -9.73 -8.51 -12.16
C TYR A 87 -9.41 -9.99 -12.34
N THR A 88 -9.72 -10.52 -13.53
CA THR A 88 -9.32 -11.87 -13.91
C THR A 88 -7.99 -11.79 -14.66
N PHE A 89 -7.01 -12.54 -14.18
CA PHE A 89 -5.71 -12.68 -14.80
C PHE A 89 -5.56 -14.07 -15.42
N SER A 90 -5.08 -14.15 -16.65
CA SER A 90 -4.51 -15.39 -17.20
C SER A 90 -3.05 -15.52 -16.74
N ILE A 91 -2.71 -16.64 -16.09
CA ILE A 91 -1.39 -16.85 -15.50
C ILE A 91 -0.38 -17.16 -16.59
N ILE A 92 0.65 -16.32 -16.71
CA ILE A 92 1.78 -16.56 -17.62
C ILE A 92 2.88 -17.35 -16.89
N PHE A 93 3.16 -16.99 -15.64
CA PHE A 93 4.18 -17.66 -14.83
C PHE A 93 3.80 -17.67 -13.35
N LYS A 94 3.82 -18.86 -12.73
CA LYS A 94 3.53 -19.04 -11.30
C LYS A 94 4.82 -19.10 -10.48
N MET A 95 4.79 -18.50 -9.29
CA MET A 95 5.97 -18.44 -8.43
C MET A 95 5.74 -18.89 -6.99
N LYS A 96 4.62 -18.48 -6.38
CA LYS A 96 4.30 -18.79 -4.98
C LYS A 96 2.79 -18.78 -4.76
N GLY A 97 2.26 -19.76 -4.02
CA GLY A 97 0.90 -19.72 -3.44
C GLY A 97 -0.26 -19.52 -4.44
N VAL A 98 -0.04 -19.88 -5.70
CA VAL A 98 -1.09 -19.98 -6.72
C VAL A 98 -1.24 -21.45 -7.08
N THR A 99 -2.47 -21.96 -6.93
CA THR A 99 -2.80 -23.37 -7.18
C THR A 99 -3.13 -23.62 -8.65
N GLN A 100 -3.68 -22.61 -9.33
CA GLN A 100 -3.99 -22.64 -10.75
C GLN A 100 -2.72 -22.81 -11.61
N GLY A 101 -2.88 -23.56 -12.70
CA GLY A 101 -1.84 -23.81 -13.70
C GLY A 101 -1.49 -22.59 -14.55
N VAL A 102 -0.43 -22.71 -15.33
CA VAL A 102 -0.12 -21.73 -16.38
C VAL A 102 -1.21 -21.78 -17.45
N GLY A 103 -1.62 -20.64 -17.97
CA GLY A 103 -2.74 -20.47 -18.89
C GLY A 103 -4.11 -20.39 -18.20
N GLN A 104 -4.24 -20.87 -16.96
CA GLN A 104 -5.48 -20.80 -16.20
C GLN A 104 -5.72 -19.41 -15.60
N GLU A 105 -6.98 -19.18 -15.22
CA GLU A 105 -7.45 -17.91 -14.70
C GLU A 105 -7.36 -17.81 -13.18
N VAL A 106 -7.05 -16.62 -12.69
CA VAL A 106 -7.10 -16.28 -11.27
C VAL A 106 -7.76 -14.91 -11.08
N VAL A 107 -8.71 -14.84 -10.15
CA VAL A 107 -9.40 -13.59 -9.81
C VAL A 107 -8.67 -12.92 -8.64
N VAL A 108 -8.42 -11.62 -8.78
CA VAL A 108 -7.82 -10.77 -7.75
C VAL A 108 -8.74 -9.58 -7.47
N GLU A 109 -9.00 -9.34 -6.20
CA GLU A 109 -9.85 -8.25 -5.71
C GLU A 109 -9.00 -7.04 -5.25
N THR A 110 -9.51 -5.83 -5.47
CA THR A 110 -8.94 -4.60 -4.93
C THR A 110 -10.03 -3.57 -4.67
N ARG A 111 -9.76 -2.58 -3.83
CA ARG A 111 -10.74 -1.55 -3.48
C ARG A 111 -11.09 -0.68 -4.69
N GLY A 112 -12.34 -0.19 -4.72
CA GLY A 112 -12.88 0.73 -5.72
C GLY A 112 -12.16 2.07 -5.77
N ASN A 113 -11.81 2.58 -4.59
CA ASN A 113 -11.22 3.89 -4.38
C ASN A 113 -9.71 3.80 -4.10
N SER A 114 -8.91 4.62 -4.81
CA SER A 114 -7.46 4.74 -4.60
C SER A 114 -7.10 5.30 -3.21
N ALA A 115 -7.96 6.15 -2.63
CA ALA A 115 -7.80 6.62 -1.25
C ALA A 115 -7.84 5.46 -0.23
N LEU A 116 -8.47 4.33 -0.59
CA LEU A 116 -8.49 3.09 0.19
C LEU A 116 -7.47 2.05 -0.31
N CYS A 117 -6.40 2.51 -0.96
CA CYS A 117 -5.37 1.69 -1.59
C CYS A 117 -5.89 0.78 -2.71
N GLY A 118 -6.98 1.16 -3.37
CA GLY A 118 -7.45 0.51 -4.59
C GLY A 118 -6.45 0.62 -5.73
N VAL A 119 -6.39 -0.41 -6.57
CA VAL A 119 -5.50 -0.47 -7.73
C VAL A 119 -6.33 -0.53 -9.01
N ARG A 120 -5.95 0.28 -10.00
CA ARG A 120 -6.48 0.17 -11.36
C ARG A 120 -5.52 -0.59 -12.24
N PHE A 121 -5.98 -1.73 -12.75
CA PHE A 121 -5.26 -2.49 -13.76
C PHE A 121 -5.84 -2.18 -15.14
N THR A 122 -5.03 -2.35 -16.17
CA THR A 122 -5.47 -2.18 -17.56
C THR A 122 -5.65 -3.54 -18.20
N VAL A 123 -6.84 -3.81 -18.73
CA VAL A 123 -7.12 -5.03 -19.51
C VAL A 123 -6.13 -5.13 -20.68
N GLY A 124 -5.60 -6.33 -20.92
CA GLY A 124 -4.59 -6.59 -21.94
C GLY A 124 -3.15 -6.35 -21.51
N LYS A 125 -2.89 -5.70 -20.37
CA LYS A 125 -1.54 -5.52 -19.82
C LYS A 125 -1.16 -6.66 -18.87
N SER A 126 0.14 -6.89 -18.72
CA SER A 126 0.70 -7.95 -17.87
C SER A 126 1.46 -7.38 -16.69
N TYR A 127 1.28 -8.01 -15.52
CA TYR A 127 1.81 -7.54 -14.26
C TYR A 127 2.34 -8.71 -13.43
N ILE A 128 3.40 -8.44 -12.67
CA ILE A 128 3.85 -9.25 -11.55
C ILE A 128 3.14 -8.75 -10.31
N LEU A 129 2.46 -9.64 -9.60
CA LEU A 129 1.72 -9.33 -8.39
C LEU A 129 2.29 -10.11 -7.20
N MET A 130 2.55 -9.41 -6.09
CA MET A 130 2.85 -10.04 -4.79
C MET A 130 1.78 -9.64 -3.77
N GLY A 131 0.73 -10.46 -3.65
CA GLY A 131 -0.47 -10.10 -2.89
C GLY A 131 -0.75 -10.98 -1.68
N ARG A 132 -1.94 -10.79 -1.09
CA ARG A 132 -2.39 -11.52 0.09
C ARG A 132 -3.62 -12.37 -0.23
N THR A 133 -3.71 -13.52 0.42
CA THR A 133 -4.91 -14.35 0.39
C THR A 133 -5.62 -14.16 1.73
N GLY A 134 -6.89 -13.74 1.70
CA GLY A 134 -7.73 -13.63 2.87
C GLY A 134 -8.02 -15.00 3.51
N SER A 135 -8.59 -15.00 4.71
CA SER A 135 -9.06 -16.21 5.39
C SER A 135 -10.17 -16.92 4.62
N ASP A 136 -10.94 -16.18 3.83
CA ASP A 136 -11.98 -16.67 2.91
C ASP A 136 -11.40 -17.28 1.61
N GLY A 137 -10.08 -17.35 1.48
CA GLY A 137 -9.39 -17.86 0.30
C GLY A 137 -9.33 -16.88 -0.86
N LYS A 138 -9.95 -15.70 -0.75
CA LYS A 138 -9.93 -14.70 -1.83
C LYS A 138 -8.58 -14.02 -1.93
N LYS A 139 -8.11 -13.82 -3.15
CA LYS A 139 -6.87 -13.11 -3.42
C LYS A 139 -7.18 -11.63 -3.50
N SER A 140 -6.51 -10.84 -2.67
CA SER A 140 -6.64 -9.39 -2.66
C SER A 140 -5.29 -8.71 -2.89
N ILE A 141 -5.36 -7.48 -3.41
CA ILE A 141 -4.19 -6.63 -3.59
C ILE A 141 -4.55 -5.16 -3.35
N GLY A 142 -3.58 -4.41 -2.86
CA GLY A 142 -3.70 -2.97 -2.67
C GLY A 142 -2.45 -2.25 -3.15
N LEU A 143 -2.54 -0.92 -3.24
CA LEU A 143 -1.52 -0.05 -3.82
C LEU A 143 -0.12 -0.23 -3.22
N CYS A 144 -0.03 -0.56 -1.93
CA CYS A 144 1.24 -0.74 -1.23
C CYS A 144 1.93 -2.10 -1.49
N LYS A 145 1.33 -2.96 -2.31
CA LYS A 145 1.91 -4.25 -2.69
C LYS A 145 2.85 -4.12 -3.87
N TYR A 146 3.70 -5.12 -4.07
CA TYR A 146 4.58 -5.15 -5.23
C TYR A 146 3.76 -5.43 -6.49
N ILE A 147 3.57 -4.39 -7.30
CA ILE A 147 2.86 -4.42 -8.57
C ILE A 147 3.76 -3.78 -9.62
N ARG A 148 4.24 -4.57 -10.57
CA ARG A 148 5.18 -4.10 -11.60
C ARG A 148 4.92 -4.77 -12.94
N GLN A 149 5.14 -4.03 -14.02
CA GLN A 149 5.24 -4.61 -15.36
C GLN A 149 6.63 -5.23 -15.54
N LEU A 150 6.74 -6.28 -16.34
CA LEU A 150 8.01 -6.99 -16.55
C LEU A 150 9.12 -6.06 -17.07
N SER A 151 8.79 -5.13 -17.97
CA SER A 151 9.72 -4.13 -18.52
C SER A 151 10.29 -3.16 -17.49
N SER A 152 9.67 -3.02 -16.31
CA SER A 152 10.14 -2.11 -15.26
C SER A 152 11.15 -2.74 -14.29
N LEU A 153 11.41 -4.04 -14.43
CA LEU A 153 12.35 -4.77 -13.59
C LEU A 153 13.77 -4.66 -14.14
N SER A 154 14.75 -4.68 -13.23
CA SER A 154 16.13 -4.90 -13.63
C SER A 154 16.33 -6.34 -14.16
N PRO A 155 17.38 -6.59 -14.96
CA PRO A 155 17.77 -7.95 -15.34
C PRO A 155 17.99 -8.85 -14.11
N TYR A 156 18.58 -8.29 -13.05
CA TYR A 156 18.83 -8.98 -11.79
C TYR A 156 17.53 -9.42 -11.10
N GLN A 157 16.56 -8.50 -10.95
CA GLN A 157 15.24 -8.81 -10.39
C GLN A 157 14.55 -9.90 -11.21
N THR A 158 14.56 -9.76 -12.54
CA THR A 158 13.93 -10.74 -13.44
C THR A 158 14.56 -12.13 -13.26
N PHE A 159 15.89 -12.21 -13.21
CA PHE A 159 16.60 -13.47 -13.01
C PHE A 159 16.18 -14.20 -11.72
N TYR A 160 16.28 -13.57 -10.55
CA TYR A 160 15.97 -14.27 -9.28
C TYR A 160 14.49 -14.57 -9.08
N MET A 161 13.63 -13.83 -9.77
CA MET A 161 12.20 -13.99 -9.72
C MET A 161 11.75 -15.15 -10.63
N PHE A 162 12.28 -15.25 -11.86
CA PHE A 162 11.81 -16.21 -12.87
C PHE A 162 12.66 -17.49 -13.02
N THR A 163 13.83 -17.61 -12.38
CA THR A 163 14.64 -18.84 -12.46
C THR A 163 13.91 -20.04 -11.82
N ARG A 164 13.66 -21.10 -12.61
CA ARG A 164 12.95 -22.33 -12.21
C ARG A 164 13.77 -23.20 -11.25
N GLY A 165 13.10 -24.07 -10.49
CA GLY A 165 13.70 -25.06 -9.59
C GLY A 165 13.80 -24.61 -8.13
N VAL A 166 14.27 -23.38 -7.90
CA VAL A 166 14.16 -22.70 -6.61
C VAL A 166 14.32 -21.19 -6.78
N ASN A 167 13.20 -20.48 -6.92
CA ASN A 167 13.21 -19.02 -6.90
C ASN A 167 13.99 -18.53 -5.68
N SER A 168 15.09 -17.82 -5.93
CA SER A 168 16.07 -17.52 -4.88
C SER A 168 15.47 -16.65 -3.78
N TYR A 169 14.47 -15.82 -4.13
CA TYR A 169 13.63 -15.15 -3.14
C TYR A 169 13.00 -16.14 -2.16
N ASN A 170 12.27 -17.17 -2.62
CA ASN A 170 11.60 -18.13 -1.74
C ASN A 170 12.59 -18.94 -0.87
N LEU A 171 13.72 -19.37 -1.45
CA LEU A 171 14.78 -20.02 -0.69
C LEU A 171 15.29 -19.15 0.45
N ASN A 172 15.56 -17.88 0.15
CA ASN A 172 16.11 -16.96 1.12
C ASN A 172 15.07 -16.53 2.16
N CYS A 173 13.78 -16.51 1.80
CA CYS A 173 12.69 -16.37 2.75
C CYS A 173 12.67 -17.52 3.76
N ARG A 174 12.74 -18.77 3.27
CA ARG A 174 12.79 -19.97 4.14
C ARG A 174 14.00 -19.97 5.07
N ARG A 175 15.13 -19.41 4.60
CA ARG A 175 16.37 -19.27 5.37
C ARG A 175 16.40 -18.06 6.32
N ARG A 176 15.29 -17.32 6.44
CA ARG A 176 15.12 -16.13 7.30
C ARG A 176 16.05 -14.96 6.98
N CYS A 177 16.58 -14.87 5.76
CA CYS A 177 17.49 -13.79 5.37
C CYS A 177 16.81 -12.42 5.20
N ASN A 178 15.49 -12.40 5.08
CA ASN A 178 14.70 -11.19 4.92
C ASN A 178 14.34 -10.51 6.25
N LYS A 179 14.76 -11.07 7.39
CA LYS A 179 14.51 -10.51 8.72
C LYS A 179 15.84 -10.16 9.38
N ILE A 180 15.92 -8.95 9.91
CA ILE A 180 16.99 -8.57 10.83
C ILE A 180 16.54 -9.09 12.21
N ASP A 181 17.23 -10.10 12.74
CA ASP A 181 17.04 -10.57 14.11
C ASP A 181 18.10 -9.95 15.03
N GLN A 182 17.97 -10.17 16.35
CA GLN A 182 18.95 -9.70 17.35
C GLN A 182 20.38 -10.22 17.04
N ASP A 183 20.49 -11.38 16.38
CA ASP A 183 21.76 -11.97 15.92
C ASP A 183 22.30 -11.38 14.60
N SER A 184 21.60 -10.38 14.01
CA SER A 184 21.94 -9.76 12.72
C SER A 184 22.21 -10.76 11.59
N ARG A 185 21.46 -11.87 11.55
CA ARG A 185 21.66 -12.90 10.53
C ARG A 185 21.12 -12.49 9.16
N GLY A 186 20.21 -11.52 9.09
CA GLY A 186 19.69 -10.96 7.84
C GLY A 186 20.48 -9.76 7.31
N CYS A 187 20.23 -9.38 6.06
CA CYS A 187 20.87 -8.20 5.48
C CYS A 187 20.15 -6.93 5.92
N LYS A 188 20.91 -5.92 6.35
CA LYS A 188 20.36 -4.62 6.74
C LYS A 188 19.80 -3.90 5.51
N TYR A 189 18.56 -3.44 5.63
CA TYR A 189 17.84 -2.68 4.61
C TYR A 189 16.98 -1.61 5.28
N GLU A 190 17.20 -0.35 4.93
CA GLU A 190 16.47 0.80 5.49
C GLU A 190 15.20 1.06 4.68
N ALA A 191 14.14 0.32 4.98
CA ALA A 191 12.87 0.48 4.28
C ALA A 191 12.30 1.89 4.46
N GLY A 192 11.83 2.48 3.37
CA GLY A 192 11.29 3.85 3.36
C GLY A 192 12.30 4.94 3.06
N LYS A 193 13.61 4.63 3.11
CA LYS A 193 14.64 5.58 2.69
C LYS A 193 14.77 5.59 1.17
N ASN A 194 14.79 6.78 0.58
CA ASN A 194 14.92 6.97 -0.86
C ASN A 194 16.33 7.42 -1.23
N ASP A 195 17.35 6.77 -0.67
CA ASP A 195 18.76 7.05 -1.00
C ASP A 195 19.28 6.12 -2.11
N LYS A 196 20.39 6.53 -2.74
CA LYS A 196 21.00 5.80 -3.86
C LYS A 196 21.32 4.34 -3.51
N LEU A 197 21.79 4.09 -2.28
CA LEU A 197 22.15 2.76 -1.80
C LEU A 197 20.92 1.85 -1.71
N THR A 198 19.84 2.32 -1.08
CA THR A 198 18.59 1.57 -0.90
C THR A 198 17.94 1.24 -2.23
N ILE A 199 17.94 2.19 -3.17
CA ILE A 199 17.46 1.98 -4.54
C ILE A 199 18.32 0.94 -5.28
N CYS A 200 19.66 1.05 -5.16
CA CYS A 200 20.59 0.10 -5.78
C CYS A 200 20.36 -1.31 -5.24
N LEU A 201 20.30 -1.47 -3.91
CA LEU A 201 20.07 -2.77 -3.29
C LEU A 201 18.74 -3.39 -3.73
N ALA A 202 17.64 -2.62 -3.75
CA ALA A 202 16.35 -3.15 -4.18
C ALA A 202 16.31 -3.58 -5.66
N ARG A 203 17.11 -2.95 -6.53
CA ARG A 203 17.16 -3.25 -7.97
C ARG A 203 18.18 -4.33 -8.30
N ASN A 204 19.34 -4.32 -7.67
CA ASN A 204 20.52 -5.05 -8.15
C ASN A 204 21.12 -5.98 -7.09
N ALA A 205 20.47 -6.14 -5.92
CA ALA A 205 20.94 -7.02 -4.86
C ALA A 205 19.89 -8.03 -4.38
N LEU A 206 20.40 -9.11 -3.79
CA LEU A 206 19.65 -10.20 -3.20
C LEU A 206 20.28 -10.51 -1.84
N CYS A 207 19.46 -10.58 -0.79
CA CYS A 207 19.95 -11.02 0.51
C CYS A 207 19.94 -12.55 0.56
N LYS A 208 21.12 -13.16 0.43
CA LYS A 208 21.30 -14.61 0.30
C LYS A 208 22.03 -15.17 1.50
N ARG A 209 21.68 -16.39 1.91
CA ARG A 209 22.43 -17.10 2.96
C ARG A 209 23.75 -17.64 2.41
N GLU A 210 24.84 -17.28 3.07
CA GLU A 210 26.17 -17.85 2.90
C GLU A 210 26.63 -18.48 4.22
N ARG A 211 26.74 -19.81 4.23
CA ARG A 211 27.03 -20.60 5.45
C ARG A 211 26.03 -20.30 6.58
N ARG A 212 26.45 -19.57 7.62
CA ARG A 212 25.67 -19.24 8.83
C ARG A 212 25.15 -17.80 8.86
N ARG A 213 25.47 -16.95 7.89
CA ARG A 213 25.02 -15.54 7.84
C ARG A 213 24.38 -15.23 6.49
N CYS A 214 23.54 -14.21 6.42
CA CYS A 214 23.06 -13.68 5.16
C CYS A 214 23.86 -12.46 4.76
N ARG A 215 24.11 -12.32 3.46
CA ARG A 215 24.88 -11.23 2.86
C ARG A 215 24.19 -10.73 1.62
N TRP A 216 24.41 -9.46 1.31
CA TRP A 216 24.04 -8.90 0.02
C TRP A 216 24.93 -9.54 -1.04
N VAL A 217 24.28 -10.13 -2.02
CA VAL A 217 24.89 -10.52 -3.29
C VAL A 217 24.33 -9.55 -4.30
N ASN A 218 25.18 -8.88 -5.05
CA ASN A 218 24.80 -7.88 -6.04
C ASN A 218 25.59 -8.09 -7.34
N ASN A 219 25.02 -7.62 -8.45
CA ASN A 219 25.71 -7.62 -9.75
C ASN A 219 26.50 -6.33 -10.01
N GLU A 220 26.30 -5.33 -9.16
CA GLU A 220 26.95 -4.01 -9.24
C GLU A 220 27.33 -3.59 -7.82
N THR A 221 28.35 -2.75 -7.69
CA THR A 221 28.74 -2.16 -6.41
C THR A 221 27.68 -1.17 -5.92
N CYS A 222 26.74 -1.72 -5.16
CA CYS A 222 26.06 -1.04 -4.07
C CYS A 222 26.94 -1.17 -2.81
#